data_AF-A0AAU4BH20-F1
#
_entry.id   AF-A0AAU4BH20-F1
#
_cell.length_a   1.000
_cell.length_b   1.000
_cell.length_c   1.000
_cell.angle_alpha   90.00
_cell.angle_beta   90.00
_cell.angle_gamma   90.00
#
_symmetry.space_group_name_H-M   'P 1'
#
loop_
_entity.id
_entity.type
_entity.pdbx_description
1 polymer ?
#
loop_
_entity_poly.entity_id
_entity_poly.type
_entity_poly.pdbx_seq_one_letter_code
_entity_poly.pdbx_strand_id
1 'polypeptide(L)'
;MLAPLTPPPGMFLRSMTRAAGSDELVVYGRAGDPGRGLALFKSHSRGGDFPKGARKVEIRGFPSGRIGRNGPAIWMRWVGPQDEELDQPPIFGLAAMGLSEAEVRTAADNVHRASGRIARRGLPKGLLPIAVIRLDDDRPGPLFSGALTQEWTDETGGVLSLTSLPNGEPWETAARLITLGRPARVRGSGGLAGSWPYEKDGAIEIRTWRENASVVIATSWQMHEAKLDAVVAGLRPVRGKQVDRLRAQILRYPPERLVRGLSEYGQWLATSGHDSQVMWAVAVSSFGSHGEARVAVEAQHIDHDVYVDSNMYVRWPGDHLSVSGAEVETAASPGSNPYFAAGVVDGGVDRVRLKRTDGAMMPVPLGHKMPDGTRWFATWLDGTAAVEALAYDARGRVVARESY
;
A
#
# COMPACT_ATOMS: atom_id res chain seq x y z
N MET A 1 -5.07 20.27 0.80
CA MET A 1 -5.54 18.92 0.42
C MET A 1 -6.69 19.05 -0.56
N LEU A 2 -6.74 18.20 -1.58
CA LEU A 2 -7.85 18.07 -2.53
C LEU A 2 -8.61 16.78 -2.23
N ALA A 3 -9.94 16.78 -2.31
CA ALA A 3 -10.76 15.58 -2.27
C ALA A 3 -12.08 15.85 -3.02
N PRO A 4 -12.81 14.80 -3.43
CA PRO A 4 -14.13 15.00 -4.01
C PRO A 4 -15.12 15.35 -2.87
N LEU A 5 -15.99 16.35 -3.10
CA LEU A 5 -16.99 16.77 -2.08
C LEU A 5 -18.02 15.67 -1.79
N THR A 6 -18.32 14.89 -2.83
CA THR A 6 -19.10 13.67 -2.79
C THR A 6 -18.19 12.56 -3.31
N PRO A 7 -18.12 11.37 -2.68
CA PRO A 7 -17.33 10.27 -3.22
C PRO A 7 -17.66 10.04 -4.70
N PRO A 8 -16.66 9.76 -5.56
CA PRO A 8 -16.95 9.40 -6.94
C PRO A 8 -17.92 8.22 -6.97
N PRO A 9 -18.87 8.15 -7.91
CA PRO A 9 -19.85 7.07 -7.95
C PRO A 9 -19.18 5.69 -7.89
N GLY A 10 -19.60 4.88 -6.91
CA GLY A 10 -19.06 3.54 -6.68
C GLY A 10 -17.69 3.48 -5.99
N MET A 11 -17.08 4.62 -5.62
CA MET A 11 -15.81 4.69 -4.91
C MET A 11 -16.00 5.10 -3.45
N PHE A 12 -15.15 4.54 -2.60
CA PHE A 12 -15.17 4.75 -1.16
C PHE A 12 -13.76 5.07 -0.69
N LEU A 13 -13.61 5.99 0.25
CA LEU A 13 -12.30 6.32 0.81
C LEU A 13 -11.81 5.12 1.62
N ARG A 14 -10.68 4.53 1.21
CA ARG A 14 -10.05 3.38 1.86
C ARG A 14 -9.04 3.84 2.90
N SER A 15 -8.22 4.84 2.57
CA SER A 15 -7.20 5.35 3.50
C SER A 15 -6.90 6.83 3.27
N MET A 16 -6.40 7.49 4.33
CA MET A 16 -5.81 8.81 4.24
C MET A 16 -4.55 8.86 5.10
N THR A 17 -3.41 8.92 4.43
CA THR A 17 -2.13 8.52 5.01
C THR A 17 -1.10 9.61 4.83
N ARG A 18 -0.17 9.69 5.78
CA ARG A 18 1.07 10.43 5.59
C ARG A 18 2.18 9.40 5.54
N ALA A 19 2.80 9.25 4.38
CA ALA A 19 3.83 8.24 4.16
C ALA A 19 4.99 8.42 5.17
N ALA A 20 5.22 7.39 5.98
CA ALA A 20 6.50 7.15 6.62
C ALA A 20 7.36 6.43 5.58
N GLY A 21 8.54 6.99 5.28
CA GLY A 21 9.42 6.39 4.28
C GLY A 21 10.61 5.71 4.94
N SER A 22 10.95 4.53 4.45
CA SER A 22 12.10 3.71 4.82
C SER A 22 13.15 3.70 3.70
N ASP A 23 12.70 3.54 2.46
CA ASP A 23 13.53 3.55 1.25
C ASP A 23 13.91 4.97 0.79
N GLU A 24 14.92 5.12 -0.06
CA GLU A 24 15.40 6.44 -0.51
C GLU A 24 15.30 6.63 -2.04
N LEU A 25 14.77 7.79 -2.43
CA LEU A 25 14.77 8.37 -3.76
C LEU A 25 15.65 9.62 -3.79
N VAL A 26 16.76 9.59 -4.52
CA VAL A 26 17.60 10.77 -4.75
C VAL A 26 17.25 11.41 -6.08
N VAL A 27 16.84 12.67 -6.04
CA VAL A 27 16.42 13.44 -7.23
C VAL A 27 17.54 14.38 -7.65
N TYR A 28 17.87 14.31 -8.93
CA TYR A 28 18.85 15.13 -9.61
C TYR A 28 18.16 15.96 -10.69
N GLY A 29 18.44 17.26 -10.70
CA GLY A 29 17.83 18.21 -11.62
C GLY A 29 18.75 19.38 -11.91
N ARG A 30 18.29 20.28 -12.78
CA ARG A 30 18.94 21.55 -13.05
C ARG A 30 18.00 22.68 -12.66
N ALA A 31 18.50 23.59 -11.81
CA ALA A 31 17.82 24.82 -11.44
C ALA A 31 17.23 25.54 -12.66
N GLY A 32 15.90 25.62 -12.72
CA GLY A 32 15.17 26.34 -13.78
C GLY A 32 15.02 25.61 -15.12
N ASP A 33 15.47 24.35 -15.25
CA ASP A 33 15.27 23.53 -16.45
C ASP A 33 14.41 22.29 -16.11
N PRO A 34 13.08 22.36 -16.33
CA PRO A 34 12.17 21.27 -16.02
C PRO A 34 12.25 20.11 -17.03
N GLY A 35 13.06 20.22 -18.08
CA GLY A 35 13.13 19.24 -19.17
C GLY A 35 14.12 18.11 -18.94
N ARG A 36 15.09 18.29 -18.02
CA ARG A 36 16.16 17.31 -17.74
C ARG A 36 16.20 16.95 -16.26
N GLY A 37 15.99 15.68 -15.96
CA GLY A 37 16.00 15.18 -14.60
C GLY A 37 16.33 13.70 -14.53
N LEU A 38 16.76 13.27 -13.35
CA LEU A 38 17.09 11.89 -13.05
C LEU A 38 16.75 11.59 -11.59
N ALA A 39 16.15 10.44 -11.34
CA ALA A 39 15.81 9.96 -10.01
C ALA A 39 16.41 8.57 -9.81
N LEU A 40 17.14 8.38 -8.72
CA LEU A 40 17.68 7.10 -8.29
C LEU A 40 16.89 6.60 -7.10
N PHE A 41 16.33 5.41 -7.19
CA PHE A 41 15.70 4.72 -6.07
C PHE A 41 16.51 3.50 -5.66
N LYS A 42 16.55 3.23 -4.36
CA LYS A 42 16.99 1.97 -3.77
C LYS A 42 15.78 1.41 -3.03
N SER A 43 15.44 0.15 -3.30
CA SER A 43 14.34 -0.52 -2.62
C SER A 43 14.70 -1.92 -2.15
N HIS A 44 14.18 -2.29 -0.98
CA HIS A 44 14.36 -3.63 -0.40
C HIS A 44 13.12 -4.50 -0.57
N SER A 45 12.03 -3.95 -1.11
CA SER A 45 10.82 -4.72 -1.38
C SER A 45 10.97 -5.63 -2.59
N ARG A 46 10.20 -6.73 -2.59
CA ARG A 46 10.10 -7.67 -3.71
C ARG A 46 9.45 -6.99 -4.91
N GLY A 47 10.22 -6.21 -5.66
CA GLY A 47 9.73 -5.57 -6.87
C GLY A 47 9.60 -6.58 -8.01
N GLY A 48 8.39 -6.70 -8.57
CA GLY A 48 7.99 -7.66 -9.60
C GLY A 48 8.65 -7.51 -10.97
N ASP A 49 8.01 -8.08 -11.99
CA ASP A 49 8.52 -8.16 -13.35
C ASP A 49 8.78 -6.78 -13.99
N PHE A 50 9.69 -6.78 -14.96
CA PHE A 50 10.04 -5.58 -15.70
C PHE A 50 8.97 -5.29 -16.75
N PRO A 51 8.64 -4.00 -17.03
CA PRO A 51 7.71 -3.66 -18.10
C PRO A 51 8.00 -4.41 -19.39
N LYS A 52 6.97 -4.94 -20.04
CA LYS A 52 7.09 -5.58 -21.37
C LYS A 52 7.95 -4.74 -22.32
N GLY A 53 8.90 -5.40 -22.98
CA GLY A 53 9.86 -4.77 -23.89
C GLY A 53 11.18 -4.32 -23.25
N ALA A 54 11.38 -4.56 -21.95
CA ALA A 54 12.66 -4.35 -21.29
C ALA A 54 13.76 -5.24 -21.87
N ARG A 55 14.90 -4.65 -22.23
CA ARG A 55 16.08 -5.41 -22.67
C ARG A 55 17.12 -5.53 -21.58
N LYS A 56 17.83 -6.65 -21.56
CA LYS A 56 18.98 -6.85 -20.67
C LYS A 56 20.07 -5.84 -20.98
N VAL A 57 20.71 -5.34 -19.94
CA VAL A 57 21.91 -4.48 -20.02
C VAL A 57 22.91 -4.88 -18.96
N GLU A 58 24.17 -4.76 -19.32
CA GLU A 58 25.26 -4.83 -18.35
C GLU A 58 25.41 -3.47 -17.66
N ILE A 59 25.54 -3.54 -16.34
CA ILE A 59 25.85 -2.41 -15.47
C ILE A 59 27.09 -2.81 -14.67
N ARG A 60 28.08 -1.94 -14.65
CA ARG A 60 29.39 -2.24 -14.09
C ARG A 60 29.28 -2.65 -12.62
N GLY A 61 29.68 -3.89 -12.34
CA GLY A 61 29.70 -4.42 -10.99
C GLY A 61 28.32 -4.83 -10.45
N PHE A 62 27.36 -5.11 -11.32
CA PHE A 62 26.05 -5.68 -10.96
C PHE A 62 25.69 -6.88 -11.86
N PRO A 63 25.07 -7.93 -11.31
CA PRO A 63 24.88 -9.21 -12.00
C PRO A 63 23.78 -9.17 -13.07
N SER A 64 22.77 -8.32 -12.92
CA SER A 64 21.70 -8.19 -13.90
C SER A 64 21.06 -6.81 -13.87
N GLY A 65 20.97 -6.18 -15.04
CA GLY A 65 20.25 -4.94 -15.25
C GLY A 65 19.28 -5.06 -16.42
N ARG A 66 18.22 -4.27 -16.39
CA ARG A 66 17.35 -4.05 -17.54
C ARG A 66 17.10 -2.57 -17.76
N ILE A 67 16.88 -2.23 -19.01
CA ILE A 67 16.54 -0.88 -19.44
C ILE A 67 15.31 -0.93 -20.34
N GLY A 68 14.50 0.12 -20.26
CA GLY A 68 13.40 0.33 -21.17
C GLY A 68 13.11 1.81 -21.37
N ARG A 69 12.09 2.06 -22.18
CA ARG A 69 11.56 3.40 -22.46
C ARG A 69 10.06 3.39 -22.30
N ASN A 70 9.52 4.50 -21.80
CA ASN A 70 8.09 4.79 -21.85
C ASN A 70 7.92 6.27 -22.21
N GLY A 71 7.42 6.53 -23.42
CA GLY A 71 7.38 7.88 -23.99
C GLY A 71 8.77 8.55 -23.99
N PRO A 72 8.91 9.78 -23.47
CA PRO A 72 10.18 10.50 -23.45
C PRO A 72 11.15 10.04 -22.35
N ALA A 73 10.70 9.16 -21.44
CA ALA A 73 11.49 8.75 -20.29
C ALA A 73 12.25 7.44 -20.55
N ILE A 74 13.44 7.35 -19.96
CA ILE A 74 14.27 6.14 -19.89
C ILE A 74 14.21 5.65 -18.45
N TRP A 75 13.98 4.36 -18.27
CA TRP A 75 14.07 3.73 -16.96
C TRP A 75 15.09 2.59 -17.02
N MET A 76 15.77 2.37 -15.91
CA MET A 76 16.73 1.29 -15.72
C MET A 76 16.57 0.70 -14.33
N ARG A 77 16.76 -0.60 -14.17
CA ARG A 77 16.65 -1.28 -12.88
C ARG A 77 17.62 -2.45 -12.82
N TRP A 78 18.22 -2.69 -11.66
CA TRP A 78 19.18 -3.77 -11.46
C TRP A 78 19.23 -4.23 -10.00
N VAL A 79 19.74 -5.45 -9.81
CA VAL A 79 19.88 -6.06 -8.48
C VAL A 79 21.24 -5.69 -7.90
N GLY A 80 21.24 -5.19 -6.67
CA GLY A 80 22.42 -4.90 -5.87
C GLY A 80 23.14 -6.16 -5.37
N PRO A 81 24.31 -6.02 -4.74
CA PRO A 81 24.92 -7.13 -4.02
C PRO A 81 24.04 -7.55 -2.83
N GLN A 82 24.04 -8.84 -2.47
CA GLN A 82 23.43 -9.32 -1.23
C GLN A 82 24.08 -8.59 -0.04
N ASP A 83 23.24 -8.08 0.85
CA ASP A 83 23.66 -7.60 2.17
C ASP A 83 23.47 -8.74 3.18
N GLU A 84 24.42 -8.97 4.09
CA GLU A 84 24.36 -10.08 5.05
C GLU A 84 23.26 -9.85 6.10
N GLU A 85 22.90 -8.59 6.35
CA GLU A 85 21.86 -8.21 7.32
C GLU A 85 20.44 -8.23 6.73
N LEU A 86 20.31 -8.41 5.42
CA LEU A 86 19.03 -8.39 4.72
C LEU A 86 18.76 -9.72 4.04
N ASP A 87 17.52 -10.19 4.15
CA ASP A 87 17.10 -11.45 3.52
C ASP A 87 17.22 -11.42 1.99
N GLN A 88 17.24 -10.23 1.38
CA GLN A 88 17.28 -10.05 -0.07
C GLN A 88 18.19 -8.89 -0.49
N PRO A 89 18.81 -8.96 -1.69
CA PRO A 89 19.64 -7.87 -2.18
C PRO A 89 18.77 -6.67 -2.53
N PRO A 90 19.21 -5.43 -2.24
CA PRO A 90 18.48 -4.24 -2.63
C PRO A 90 18.37 -4.15 -4.15
N ILE A 91 17.24 -3.67 -4.61
CA ILE A 91 16.99 -3.32 -5.99
C ILE A 91 17.31 -1.84 -6.17
N PHE A 92 18.16 -1.53 -7.15
CA PHE A 92 18.38 -0.16 -7.58
C PHE A 92 17.58 0.11 -8.85
N GLY A 93 17.14 1.35 -9.02
CA GLY A 93 16.67 1.79 -10.31
C GLY A 93 16.79 3.28 -10.53
N LEU A 94 16.70 3.63 -11.80
CA LEU A 94 16.84 4.98 -12.33
C LEU A 94 15.65 5.28 -13.23
N ALA A 95 15.06 6.45 -13.04
CA ALA A 95 14.15 7.06 -13.98
C ALA A 95 14.76 8.38 -14.46
N ALA A 96 14.73 8.61 -15.77
CA ALA A 96 15.36 9.78 -16.39
C ALA A 96 14.49 10.36 -17.50
N MET A 97 14.48 11.69 -17.59
CA MET A 97 13.83 12.44 -18.65
C MET A 97 14.80 13.42 -19.29
N GLY A 98 14.69 13.60 -20.61
CA GLY A 98 15.55 14.51 -21.36
C GLY A 98 17.03 14.12 -21.35
N LEU A 99 17.33 12.87 -20.99
CA LEU A 99 18.67 12.30 -21.01
C LEU A 99 18.79 11.25 -22.11
N SER A 100 20.00 11.14 -22.67
CA SER A 100 20.36 10.05 -23.54
C SER A 100 20.55 8.76 -22.75
N GLU A 101 20.45 7.63 -23.45
CA GLU A 101 20.70 6.33 -22.83
C GLU A 101 22.13 6.20 -22.31
N ALA A 102 23.10 6.75 -23.03
CA ALA A 102 24.50 6.76 -22.62
C ALA A 102 24.71 7.51 -21.29
N GLU A 103 24.02 8.62 -21.09
CA GLU A 103 24.04 9.36 -19.82
C GLU A 103 23.43 8.54 -18.68
N VAL A 104 22.30 7.87 -18.92
CA VAL A 104 21.64 7.01 -17.91
C VAL A 104 22.51 5.81 -17.52
N ARG A 105 23.13 5.15 -18.50
CA ARG A 105 24.06 4.04 -18.25
C ARG A 105 25.30 4.50 -17.47
N THR A 106 25.87 5.63 -17.88
CA THR A 106 27.01 6.24 -17.17
C THR A 106 26.65 6.56 -15.72
N ALA A 107 25.44 7.07 -15.47
CA ALA A 107 24.95 7.30 -14.12
C ALA A 107 24.82 6.01 -13.31
N ALA A 108 24.23 4.97 -13.90
CA ALA A 108 24.06 3.65 -13.27
C ALA A 108 25.41 3.02 -12.87
N ASP A 109 26.40 3.06 -13.76
CA ASP A 109 27.75 2.54 -13.53
C ASP A 109 28.51 3.26 -12.40
N ASN A 110 28.00 4.41 -11.96
CA ASN A 110 28.61 5.28 -10.96
C ASN A 110 27.77 5.45 -9.70
N VAL A 111 26.78 4.59 -9.50
CA VAL A 111 26.01 4.54 -8.25
C VAL A 111 26.91 4.02 -7.13
N HIS A 112 27.04 4.82 -6.08
CA HIS A 112 27.73 4.47 -4.86
C HIS A 112 26.83 3.60 -3.99
N ARG A 113 27.24 2.33 -3.83
CA ARG A 113 26.42 1.25 -3.28
C ARG A 113 25.89 1.54 -1.87
N ALA A 114 26.76 1.99 -0.98
CA ALA A 114 26.41 2.20 0.43
C ALA A 114 25.46 3.39 0.64
N SER A 115 25.52 4.40 -0.23
CA SER A 115 24.78 5.65 -0.02
C SER A 115 23.62 5.83 -0.98
N GLY A 116 23.41 4.92 -1.93
CA GLY A 116 22.34 5.06 -2.92
C GLY A 116 22.43 6.37 -3.71
N ARG A 117 23.65 6.85 -4.00
CA ARG A 117 23.90 8.13 -4.70
C ARG A 117 24.81 7.98 -5.89
N ILE A 118 24.58 8.77 -6.93
CA ILE A 118 25.44 8.82 -8.11
C ILE A 118 26.68 9.65 -7.82
N ALA A 119 27.85 9.06 -8.04
CA ALA A 119 29.11 9.77 -7.92
C ALA A 119 29.21 10.91 -8.94
N ARG A 120 29.86 12.02 -8.56
CA ARG A 120 30.00 13.23 -9.41
C ARG A 120 30.49 12.92 -10.83
N ARG A 121 31.40 11.95 -11.00
CA ARG A 121 31.95 11.55 -12.30
C ARG A 121 30.93 10.88 -13.24
N GLY A 122 29.87 10.31 -12.69
CA GLY A 122 28.80 9.69 -13.47
C GLY A 122 27.54 10.54 -13.60
N LEU A 123 27.51 11.70 -12.94
CA LEU A 123 26.36 12.59 -12.99
C LEU A 123 26.30 13.28 -14.36
N PRO A 124 25.17 13.20 -15.09
CA PRO A 124 25.02 13.88 -16.37
C PRO A 124 25.29 15.39 -16.26
N LYS A 125 25.88 15.97 -17.31
CA LYS A 125 26.33 17.37 -17.30
C LYS A 125 25.17 18.30 -16.95
N GLY A 126 25.38 19.13 -15.92
CA GLY A 126 24.43 20.15 -15.50
C GLY A 126 23.35 19.67 -14.52
N LEU A 127 23.30 18.38 -14.19
CA LEU A 127 22.47 17.89 -13.08
C LEU A 127 23.20 18.04 -11.75
N LEU A 128 22.44 18.33 -10.69
CA LEU A 128 22.89 18.40 -9.31
C LEU A 128 21.87 17.68 -8.41
N PRO A 129 22.28 17.10 -7.26
CA PRO A 129 21.33 16.57 -6.29
C PRO A 129 20.50 17.72 -5.71
N ILE A 130 19.18 17.61 -5.81
CA ILE A 130 18.25 18.65 -5.33
C ILE A 130 17.32 18.16 -4.22
N ALA A 131 17.15 16.85 -4.05
CA ALA A 131 16.46 16.26 -2.89
C ALA A 131 16.85 14.80 -2.64
N VAL A 132 16.67 14.38 -1.39
CA VAL A 132 16.50 12.98 -1.00
C VAL A 132 15.11 12.86 -0.42
N ILE A 133 14.30 11.98 -0.97
CA ILE A 133 12.93 11.76 -0.56
C ILE A 133 12.79 10.30 -0.16
N ARG A 134 12.18 10.02 1.00
CA ARG A 134 11.97 8.63 1.38
C ARG A 134 10.74 8.03 0.69
N LEU A 135 10.79 6.77 0.31
CA LEU A 135 9.68 6.03 -0.30
C LEU A 135 9.07 5.07 0.72
N ASP A 136 7.80 4.75 0.55
CA ASP A 136 7.11 3.70 1.31
C ASP A 136 7.45 2.32 0.71
N ASP A 137 7.65 1.32 1.57
CA ASP A 137 8.26 0.04 1.21
C ASP A 137 7.31 -0.89 0.43
N ASP A 138 6.00 -0.86 0.67
CA ASP A 138 5.17 -2.04 0.40
C ASP A 138 3.92 -1.87 -0.49
N ARG A 139 3.71 -0.71 -1.13
CA ARG A 139 2.49 -0.50 -1.94
C ARG A 139 2.69 0.32 -3.22
N PRO A 140 1.87 0.10 -4.26
CA PRO A 140 1.77 1.00 -5.41
C PRO A 140 1.25 2.43 -5.09
N GLY A 141 1.12 2.79 -3.80
CA GLY A 141 1.08 4.16 -3.27
C GLY A 141 1.35 4.15 -1.75
N PRO A 142 1.85 5.23 -1.11
CA PRO A 142 2.22 6.54 -1.61
C PRO A 142 3.72 6.66 -1.90
N LEU A 143 4.02 7.22 -3.06
CA LEU A 143 5.35 7.73 -3.32
C LEU A 143 5.54 8.96 -2.45
N PHE A 144 6.70 9.06 -1.82
CA PHE A 144 7.20 10.22 -1.09
C PHE A 144 6.77 10.39 0.38
N SER A 145 7.76 10.38 1.27
CA SER A 145 7.61 10.67 2.69
C SER A 145 7.17 12.11 2.93
N GLY A 146 6.23 12.27 3.87
CA GLY A 146 5.63 13.57 4.18
C GLY A 146 4.57 14.02 3.17
N ALA A 147 4.37 13.28 2.08
CA ALA A 147 3.21 13.47 1.22
C ALA A 147 1.93 13.09 1.98
N LEU A 148 0.84 13.76 1.62
CA LEU A 148 -0.49 13.39 2.08
C LEU A 148 -1.20 12.68 0.95
N THR A 149 -1.57 11.43 1.17
CA THR A 149 -2.21 10.59 0.17
C THR A 149 -3.58 10.18 0.64
N GLN A 150 -4.53 10.24 -0.29
CA GLN A 150 -5.87 9.71 -0.11
C GLN A 150 -6.06 8.61 -1.13
N GLU A 151 -6.54 7.47 -0.70
CA GLU A 151 -6.85 6.34 -1.58
C GLU A 151 -8.35 6.06 -1.54
N TRP A 152 -8.95 5.96 -2.72
CA TRP A 152 -10.31 5.49 -2.91
C TRP A 152 -10.28 4.19 -3.68
N THR A 153 -11.16 3.27 -3.34
CA THR A 153 -11.33 2.01 -4.06
C THR A 153 -12.79 1.75 -4.39
N ASP A 154 -13.02 0.97 -5.45
CA ASP A 154 -14.36 0.57 -5.88
C ASP A 154 -14.60 -0.94 -5.79
N GLU A 155 -15.85 -1.31 -6.10
CA GLU A 155 -16.34 -2.69 -6.14
C GLU A 155 -15.61 -3.62 -7.08
N THR A 156 -14.84 -3.09 -8.01
CA THR A 156 -14.14 -3.90 -9.00
C THR A 156 -12.69 -4.15 -8.61
N GLY A 157 -12.21 -3.52 -7.53
CA GLY A 157 -10.78 -3.48 -7.18
C GLY A 157 -10.06 -2.28 -7.82
N GLY A 158 -10.78 -1.40 -8.52
CA GLY A 158 -10.22 -0.16 -9.05
C GLY A 158 -9.77 0.74 -7.91
N VAL A 159 -8.55 1.27 -8.01
CA VAL A 159 -7.94 2.15 -7.01
C VAL A 159 -7.70 3.52 -7.64
N LEU A 160 -8.03 4.59 -6.93
CA LEU A 160 -7.59 5.96 -7.19
C LEU A 160 -6.79 6.44 -6.00
N SER A 161 -5.56 6.88 -6.21
CA SER A 161 -4.78 7.54 -5.17
C SER A 161 -4.50 8.99 -5.57
N LEU A 162 -4.63 9.90 -4.61
CA LEU A 162 -4.33 11.31 -4.78
C LEU A 162 -3.29 11.73 -3.76
N THR A 163 -2.08 11.96 -4.25
CA THR A 163 -0.92 12.34 -3.45
C THR A 163 -0.67 13.84 -3.61
N SER A 164 -0.70 14.57 -2.49
CA SER A 164 -0.35 15.98 -2.44
C SER A 164 1.07 16.13 -1.87
N LEU A 165 1.95 16.72 -2.67
CA LEU A 165 3.33 17.02 -2.32
C LEU A 165 3.49 18.51 -1.98
N PRO A 166 4.48 18.86 -1.13
CA PRO A 166 4.88 20.24 -0.95
C PRO A 166 5.27 20.88 -2.30
N ASN A 167 5.10 22.20 -2.40
CA ASN A 167 5.60 22.94 -3.55
C ASN A 167 7.14 22.93 -3.58
N GLY A 168 7.71 23.06 -4.78
CA GLY A 168 9.13 23.28 -4.96
C GLY A 168 9.71 22.47 -6.11
N GLU A 169 10.81 22.97 -6.66
CA GLU A 169 11.51 22.34 -7.77
C GLU A 169 11.83 20.85 -7.56
N PRO A 170 12.27 20.39 -6.37
CA PRO A 170 12.59 18.98 -6.19
C PRO A 170 11.35 18.07 -6.28
N TRP A 171 10.23 18.52 -5.72
CA TRP A 171 8.94 17.80 -5.76
C TRP A 171 8.33 17.79 -7.16
N GLU A 172 8.42 18.91 -7.87
CA GLU A 172 7.99 18.99 -9.27
C GLU A 172 8.82 18.07 -10.16
N THR A 173 10.14 18.08 -9.99
CA THR A 173 11.05 17.21 -10.76
C THR A 173 10.76 15.74 -10.48
N ALA A 174 10.58 15.39 -9.21
CA ALA A 174 10.23 14.04 -8.81
C ALA A 174 8.89 13.59 -9.41
N ALA A 175 7.83 14.41 -9.27
CA ALA A 175 6.51 14.14 -9.83
C ALA A 175 6.54 13.94 -11.34
N ARG A 176 7.40 14.66 -12.07
CA ARG A 176 7.56 14.48 -13.51
C ARG A 176 8.30 13.19 -13.87
N LEU A 177 9.37 12.87 -13.15
CA LEU A 177 10.16 11.65 -13.38
C LEU A 177 9.35 10.39 -13.14
N ILE A 178 8.36 10.46 -12.25
CA ILE A 178 7.44 9.34 -12.02
C ILE A 178 6.26 9.30 -12.98
N THR A 179 5.85 10.46 -13.52
CA THR A 179 4.79 10.53 -14.52
C THR A 179 5.42 10.34 -15.88
N LEU A 180 5.62 9.09 -16.29
CA LEU A 180 6.18 8.76 -17.60
C LEU A 180 5.15 9.09 -18.69
N GLY A 181 5.04 10.38 -19.01
CA GLY A 181 3.90 10.95 -19.70
C GLY A 181 4.23 12.15 -20.57
N ARG A 182 3.20 12.68 -21.22
CA ARG A 182 3.28 13.84 -22.11
C ARG A 182 2.67 15.07 -21.43
N PRO A 183 3.09 16.29 -21.81
CA PRO A 183 2.41 17.51 -21.41
C PRO A 183 0.91 17.44 -21.68
N ALA A 184 0.11 17.79 -20.68
CA ALA A 184 -1.34 17.78 -20.75
C ALA A 184 -1.94 18.95 -19.97
N ARG A 185 -3.20 19.30 -20.25
CA ARG A 185 -3.99 20.18 -19.39
C ARG A 185 -4.76 19.32 -18.40
N VAL A 186 -4.46 19.48 -17.11
CA VAL A 186 -5.10 18.75 -16.03
C VAL A 186 -5.81 19.78 -15.15
N ARG A 187 -7.14 19.67 -15.03
CA ARG A 187 -7.98 20.65 -14.33
C ARG A 187 -7.76 22.10 -14.79
N GLY A 188 -7.50 22.29 -16.09
CA GLY A 188 -7.24 23.61 -16.68
C GLY A 188 -5.81 24.13 -16.51
N SER A 189 -5.02 23.53 -15.62
CA SER A 189 -3.62 23.85 -15.36
C SER A 189 -2.68 23.01 -16.24
N GLY A 190 -1.46 23.51 -16.47
CA GLY A 190 -0.41 22.73 -17.11
C GLY A 190 0.05 21.57 -16.22
N GLY A 191 0.20 20.39 -16.81
CA GLY A 191 0.57 19.16 -16.11
C GLY A 191 1.14 18.09 -17.05
N LEU A 192 1.20 16.86 -16.58
CA LEU A 192 1.56 15.67 -17.36
C LEU A 192 0.45 14.61 -17.24
N ALA A 193 0.26 13.86 -18.31
CA ALA A 193 -0.57 12.66 -18.37
C ALA A 193 0.25 11.50 -18.93
N GLY A 194 0.27 10.36 -18.24
CA GLY A 194 1.04 9.20 -18.64
C GLY A 194 0.80 8.02 -17.72
N SER A 195 1.78 7.14 -17.61
CA SER A 195 1.65 5.93 -16.79
C SER A 195 2.86 5.69 -15.90
N TRP A 196 2.68 4.88 -14.87
CA TRP A 196 3.79 4.33 -14.08
C TRP A 196 4.22 2.97 -14.64
N PRO A 197 5.52 2.67 -14.73
CA PRO A 197 6.02 1.36 -15.14
C PRO A 197 5.96 0.36 -13.97
N TYR A 198 4.78 -0.14 -13.60
CA TYR A 198 4.64 -1.26 -12.67
C TYR A 198 3.56 -2.22 -13.17
N GLU A 199 3.87 -3.52 -13.17
CA GLU A 199 3.04 -4.60 -13.69
C GLU A 199 2.41 -5.41 -12.55
N LYS A 200 1.19 -5.05 -12.17
CA LYS A 200 0.24 -6.06 -11.68
C LYS A 200 -1.10 -5.76 -12.34
N ASP A 201 -1.45 -6.52 -13.37
CA ASP A 201 -2.79 -6.63 -14.00
C ASP A 201 -3.59 -5.35 -14.31
N GLY A 202 -2.92 -4.26 -14.66
CA GLY A 202 -3.55 -3.04 -15.17
C GLY A 202 -2.53 -1.91 -15.36
N ALA A 203 -2.69 -1.09 -16.40
CA ALA A 203 -1.90 0.13 -16.53
C ALA A 203 -2.22 1.06 -15.36
N ILE A 204 -1.20 1.52 -14.64
CA ILE A 204 -1.37 2.60 -13.68
C ILE A 204 -1.35 3.91 -14.46
N GLU A 205 -2.52 4.51 -14.64
CA GLU A 205 -2.64 5.83 -15.26
C GLU A 205 -2.29 6.90 -14.23
N ILE A 206 -1.54 7.92 -14.66
CA ILE A 206 -1.07 9.01 -13.81
C ILE A 206 -1.42 10.36 -14.43
N ARG A 207 -1.84 11.29 -13.56
CA ARG A 207 -1.88 12.72 -13.81
C ARG A 207 -1.04 13.46 -12.80
N THR A 208 -0.19 14.36 -13.27
CA THR A 208 0.48 15.32 -12.39
C THR A 208 0.23 16.74 -12.79
N TRP A 209 -0.03 17.58 -11.81
CA TRP A 209 -0.22 19.01 -12.04
C TRP A 209 0.11 19.80 -10.79
N ARG A 210 0.20 21.11 -10.95
CA ARG A 210 0.36 22.03 -9.84
C ARG A 210 -0.99 22.60 -9.43
N GLU A 211 -1.29 22.50 -8.14
CA GLU A 211 -2.46 23.10 -7.51
C GLU A 211 -2.00 24.05 -6.41
N ASN A 212 -2.15 25.36 -6.63
CA ASN A 212 -1.70 26.39 -5.68
C ASN A 212 -0.22 26.18 -5.29
N ALA A 213 0.04 25.94 -4.01
CA ALA A 213 1.35 25.65 -3.43
C ALA A 213 1.57 24.13 -3.19
N SER A 214 1.08 23.28 -4.09
CA SER A 214 1.29 21.84 -4.01
C SER A 214 1.46 21.24 -5.40
N VAL A 215 2.29 20.21 -5.50
CA VAL A 215 2.31 19.32 -6.66
C VAL A 215 1.38 18.16 -6.35
N VAL A 216 0.48 17.85 -7.27
CA VAL A 216 -0.53 16.82 -7.08
C VAL A 216 -0.26 15.69 -8.07
N ILE A 217 -0.31 14.47 -7.58
CA ILE A 217 -0.23 13.24 -8.37
C ILE A 217 -1.53 12.48 -8.15
N ALA A 218 -2.30 12.26 -9.20
CA ALA A 218 -3.40 11.31 -9.19
C ALA A 218 -2.94 10.05 -9.93
N THR A 219 -3.05 8.90 -9.28
CA THR A 219 -2.78 7.59 -9.87
C THR A 219 -4.06 6.78 -9.89
N SER A 220 -4.27 5.97 -10.92
CA SER A 220 -5.36 5.01 -10.92
C SER A 220 -4.91 3.64 -11.39
N TRP A 221 -5.37 2.60 -10.70
CA TRP A 221 -5.17 1.21 -11.06
C TRP A 221 -6.51 0.55 -11.36
N GLN A 222 -6.53 -0.34 -12.36
CA GLN A 222 -7.74 -1.01 -12.86
C GLN A 222 -8.90 -0.04 -13.17
N MET A 223 -8.56 1.16 -13.63
CA MET A 223 -9.50 2.23 -13.93
C MET A 223 -9.25 2.77 -15.32
N HIS A 224 -10.33 2.99 -16.08
CA HIS A 224 -10.23 3.61 -17.38
C HIS A 224 -9.77 5.08 -17.26
N GLU A 225 -8.89 5.52 -18.17
CA GLU A 225 -8.31 6.87 -18.19
C GLU A 225 -9.37 7.98 -18.10
N ALA A 226 -10.45 7.86 -18.88
CA ALA A 226 -11.57 8.81 -18.85
C ALA A 226 -12.25 8.92 -17.46
N LYS A 227 -12.28 7.85 -16.67
CA LYS A 227 -12.82 7.86 -15.30
C LYS A 227 -11.86 8.60 -14.36
N LEU A 228 -10.54 8.37 -14.49
CA LEU A 228 -9.52 9.14 -13.77
C LEU A 228 -9.67 10.65 -14.07
N ASP A 229 -9.76 11.04 -15.34
CA ASP A 229 -9.88 12.44 -15.74
C ASP A 229 -11.17 13.09 -15.20
N ALA A 230 -12.30 12.37 -15.24
CA ALA A 230 -13.56 12.84 -14.67
C ALA A 230 -13.46 13.06 -13.15
N VAL A 231 -12.82 12.14 -12.42
CA VAL A 231 -12.63 12.30 -10.97
C VAL A 231 -11.70 13.47 -10.68
N VAL A 232 -10.57 13.56 -11.38
CA VAL A 232 -9.60 14.65 -11.25
C VAL A 232 -10.26 16.01 -11.49
N ALA A 233 -11.10 16.15 -12.51
CA ALA A 233 -11.89 17.37 -12.75
C ALA A 233 -12.86 17.70 -11.59
N GLY A 234 -13.40 16.69 -10.93
CA GLY A 234 -14.34 16.82 -9.81
C GLY A 234 -13.72 17.18 -8.45
N LEU A 235 -12.40 17.02 -8.27
CA LEU A 235 -11.72 17.30 -7.01
C LEU A 235 -11.88 18.78 -6.57
N ARG A 236 -11.95 19.03 -5.26
CA ARG A 236 -12.06 20.37 -4.67
C ARG A 236 -11.14 20.51 -3.45
N PRO A 237 -10.66 21.73 -3.14
CA PRO A 237 -9.93 21.98 -1.91
C PRO A 237 -10.77 21.64 -0.67
N VAL A 238 -10.16 20.96 0.30
CA VAL A 238 -10.78 20.54 1.56
C VAL A 238 -10.14 21.30 2.72
N ARG A 239 -10.96 21.76 3.68
CA ARG A 239 -10.50 22.51 4.86
C ARG A 239 -11.11 21.99 6.16
N GLY A 240 -10.32 22.03 7.24
CA GLY A 240 -10.75 21.83 8.63
C GLY A 240 -11.69 20.64 8.81
N LYS A 241 -12.93 20.91 9.25
CA LYS A 241 -13.99 19.92 9.53
C LYS A 241 -14.30 18.95 8.38
N GLN A 242 -14.00 19.31 7.14
CA GLN A 242 -14.20 18.40 6.00
C GLN A 242 -13.16 17.28 5.97
N VAL A 243 -11.96 17.49 6.52
CA VAL A 243 -10.94 16.46 6.67
C VAL A 243 -11.41 15.40 7.66
N ASP A 244 -11.97 15.81 8.80
CA ASP A 244 -12.52 14.89 9.79
C ASP A 244 -13.70 14.08 9.23
N ARG A 245 -14.54 14.73 8.41
CA ARG A 245 -15.61 14.04 7.67
C ARG A 245 -15.07 13.03 6.67
N LEU A 246 -13.96 13.31 6.00
CA LEU A 246 -13.31 12.35 5.09
C LEU A 246 -12.76 11.17 5.89
N ARG A 247 -12.05 11.39 7.00
CA ARG A 247 -11.61 10.30 7.89
C ARG A 247 -12.78 9.40 8.29
N ALA A 248 -13.89 9.98 8.73
CA ALA A 248 -15.08 9.24 9.12
C ALA A 248 -15.75 8.47 7.95
N GLN A 249 -15.39 8.72 6.69
CA GLN A 249 -15.86 7.91 5.56
C GLN A 249 -15.14 6.57 5.45
N ILE A 250 -13.94 6.41 6.05
CA ILE A 250 -13.22 5.12 6.08
C ILE A 250 -14.13 4.05 6.69
N LEU A 251 -14.77 4.34 7.83
CA LEU A 251 -15.72 3.43 8.50
C LEU A 251 -16.99 3.12 7.69
N ARG A 252 -17.22 3.80 6.56
CA ARG A 252 -18.33 3.53 5.64
C ARG A 252 -17.92 2.66 4.45
N TYR A 253 -16.63 2.38 4.30
CA TYR A 253 -16.14 1.43 3.30
C TYR A 253 -16.64 0.02 3.64
N PRO A 254 -17.19 -0.75 2.70
CA PRO A 254 -17.63 -2.12 2.97
C PRO A 254 -16.42 -3.01 3.32
N PRO A 255 -16.27 -3.45 4.59
CA PRO A 255 -15.02 -4.08 5.04
C PRO A 255 -14.71 -5.37 4.29
N GLU A 256 -15.72 -6.08 3.79
CA GLU A 256 -15.60 -7.28 2.94
C GLU A 256 -14.73 -7.04 1.69
N ARG A 257 -14.61 -5.79 1.25
CA ARG A 257 -13.88 -5.41 0.01
C ARG A 257 -12.42 -5.11 0.24
N LEU A 258 -11.93 -5.09 1.48
CA LEU A 258 -10.50 -4.96 1.77
C LEU A 258 -9.72 -6.13 1.15
N VAL A 259 -10.26 -7.35 1.29
CA VAL A 259 -9.62 -8.64 0.96
C VAL A 259 -9.38 -8.88 -0.55
N ARG A 260 -9.75 -7.97 -1.45
CA ARG A 260 -9.67 -8.22 -2.90
C ARG A 260 -8.25 -8.49 -3.41
N GLY A 261 -7.22 -7.85 -2.86
CA GLY A 261 -5.82 -8.13 -3.24
C GLY A 261 -5.28 -9.49 -2.78
N LEU A 262 -5.94 -10.09 -1.78
CA LEU A 262 -5.60 -11.40 -1.21
C LEU A 262 -6.26 -12.55 -1.99
N SER A 263 -7.37 -12.28 -2.68
CA SER A 263 -8.13 -13.28 -3.44
C SER A 263 -7.34 -13.96 -4.58
N GLU A 264 -6.27 -13.31 -5.06
CA GLU A 264 -5.35 -13.85 -6.07
C GLU A 264 -4.65 -15.15 -5.60
N TYR A 265 -4.60 -15.40 -4.29
CA TYR A 265 -4.02 -16.61 -3.70
C TYR A 265 -5.05 -17.70 -3.35
N GLY A 266 -6.28 -17.61 -3.89
CA GLY A 266 -7.36 -18.54 -3.54
C GLY A 266 -7.86 -18.36 -2.11
N GLN A 267 -7.68 -17.17 -1.53
CA GLN A 267 -8.20 -16.81 -0.22
C GLN A 267 -9.68 -16.40 -0.34
N TRP A 268 -10.49 -16.79 0.63
CA TRP A 268 -11.88 -16.39 0.77
C TRP A 268 -12.08 -15.57 2.03
N LEU A 269 -12.99 -14.60 1.94
CA LEU A 269 -13.41 -13.80 3.10
C LEU A 269 -14.10 -14.73 4.13
N ALA A 270 -13.52 -14.79 5.33
CA ALA A 270 -14.03 -15.56 6.46
C ALA A 270 -14.95 -14.72 7.35
N THR A 271 -14.54 -13.50 7.69
CA THR A 271 -15.31 -12.57 8.52
C THR A 271 -14.80 -11.13 8.34
N SER A 272 -15.62 -10.16 8.68
CA SER A 272 -15.33 -8.72 8.60
C SER A 272 -16.10 -7.97 9.68
N GLY A 273 -15.68 -6.74 9.97
CA GLY A 273 -16.37 -5.91 10.95
C GLY A 273 -15.89 -4.47 11.01
N HIS A 274 -16.55 -3.71 11.87
CA HIS A 274 -16.24 -2.33 12.18
C HIS A 274 -16.44 -2.05 13.68
N ASP A 275 -15.63 -1.15 14.23
CA ASP A 275 -15.88 -0.50 15.52
C ASP A 275 -15.88 1.04 15.35
N SER A 276 -15.74 1.79 16.43
CA SER A 276 -15.77 3.27 16.41
C SER A 276 -14.56 3.90 15.72
N GLN A 277 -13.47 3.15 15.51
CA GLN A 277 -12.20 3.66 15.00
C GLN A 277 -11.58 2.77 13.91
N VAL A 278 -11.94 1.49 13.82
CA VAL A 278 -11.33 0.52 12.91
C VAL A 278 -12.38 -0.21 12.09
N MET A 279 -12.03 -0.50 10.84
CA MET A 279 -12.69 -1.52 10.02
C MET A 279 -11.68 -2.60 9.67
N TRP A 280 -12.13 -3.83 9.52
CA TRP A 280 -11.25 -4.96 9.29
C TRP A 280 -11.93 -6.09 8.53
N ALA A 281 -11.12 -6.92 7.90
CA ALA A 281 -11.55 -8.13 7.22
C ALA A 281 -10.50 -9.22 7.34
N VAL A 282 -10.96 -10.46 7.41
CA VAL A 282 -10.13 -11.65 7.54
C VAL A 282 -10.35 -12.54 6.33
N ALA A 283 -9.25 -12.84 5.65
CA ALA A 283 -9.18 -13.78 4.55
C ALA A 283 -8.55 -15.08 5.05
N VAL A 284 -9.04 -16.21 4.56
CA VAL A 284 -8.45 -17.51 4.87
C VAL A 284 -8.22 -18.31 3.59
N SER A 285 -7.12 -19.05 3.53
CA SER A 285 -6.89 -20.08 2.52
C SER A 285 -6.43 -21.38 3.18
N SER A 286 -6.74 -22.50 2.53
CA SER A 286 -6.18 -23.79 2.93
C SER A 286 -4.67 -23.78 2.71
N PHE A 287 -3.91 -24.24 3.70
CA PHE A 287 -2.46 -24.35 3.63
C PHE A 287 -2.02 -25.76 4.04
N GLY A 288 -1.06 -26.32 3.32
CA GLY A 288 -0.50 -27.63 3.63
C GLY A 288 -1.46 -28.82 3.48
N SER A 289 -1.05 -29.97 4.01
CA SER A 289 -1.83 -31.20 4.04
C SER A 289 -2.36 -31.43 5.46
N HIS A 290 -3.69 -31.35 5.60
CA HIS A 290 -4.46 -31.58 6.84
C HIS A 290 -4.64 -30.34 7.71
N GLY A 291 -5.58 -29.50 7.30
CA GLY A 291 -6.32 -28.73 8.28
C GLY A 291 -5.70 -27.43 8.77
N GLU A 292 -4.58 -27.03 8.19
CA GLU A 292 -4.00 -25.75 8.48
C GLU A 292 -4.62 -24.70 7.56
N ALA A 293 -5.07 -23.60 8.15
CA ALA A 293 -5.53 -22.42 7.41
C ALA A 293 -4.49 -21.31 7.57
N ARG A 294 -4.12 -20.68 6.46
CA ARG A 294 -3.43 -19.40 6.47
C ARG A 294 -4.47 -18.31 6.58
N VAL A 295 -4.42 -17.59 7.69
CA VAL A 295 -5.24 -16.40 7.92
C VAL A 295 -4.45 -15.17 7.50
N ALA A 296 -5.07 -14.26 6.76
CA ALA A 296 -4.56 -12.95 6.46
C ALA A 296 -5.58 -11.91 6.93
N VAL A 297 -5.12 -10.88 7.61
CA VAL A 297 -5.97 -9.82 8.16
C VAL A 297 -5.69 -8.55 7.38
N GLU A 298 -6.73 -7.77 7.10
CA GLU A 298 -6.55 -6.42 6.62
C GLU A 298 -7.41 -5.50 7.44
N ALA A 299 -6.85 -4.37 7.88
CA ALA A 299 -7.57 -3.38 8.65
C ALA A 299 -7.25 -1.96 8.19
N GLN A 300 -8.10 -1.04 8.60
CA GLN A 300 -7.91 0.40 8.41
C GLN A 300 -8.45 1.12 9.64
N HIS A 301 -7.63 1.98 10.23
CA HIS A 301 -8.02 2.84 11.35
C HIS A 301 -8.32 4.25 10.83
N ILE A 302 -9.30 4.92 11.42
CA ILE A 302 -9.77 6.24 11.00
C ILE A 302 -8.65 7.31 11.00
N ASP A 303 -7.71 7.18 11.92
CA ASP A 303 -6.59 8.11 12.11
C ASP A 303 -5.22 7.61 11.64
N HIS A 304 -5.07 6.30 11.39
CA HIS A 304 -3.77 5.68 11.09
C HIS A 304 -3.91 4.49 10.13
N ASP A 305 -2.86 4.20 9.38
CA ASP A 305 -2.79 2.92 8.68
C ASP A 305 -2.49 1.83 9.70
N VAL A 306 -3.43 0.89 9.83
CA VAL A 306 -3.22 -0.33 10.60
C VAL A 306 -3.07 -1.45 9.59
N TYR A 307 -1.82 -1.82 9.31
CA TYR A 307 -1.55 -2.95 8.44
C TYR A 307 -1.28 -4.19 9.29
N VAL A 308 -2.08 -5.23 9.10
CA VAL A 308 -1.95 -6.49 9.83
C VAL A 308 -1.69 -7.62 8.85
N ASP A 309 -0.54 -7.65 8.18
CA ASP A 309 -0.15 -8.87 7.45
C ASP A 309 0.39 -9.91 8.43
N SER A 310 -0.53 -10.46 9.24
CA SER A 310 -0.23 -11.56 10.14
C SER A 310 -0.65 -12.86 9.46
N ASN A 311 0.34 -13.67 9.11
CA ASN A 311 0.11 -15.05 8.70
C ASN A 311 -0.09 -15.90 9.95
N MET A 312 -1.35 -16.14 10.32
CA MET A 312 -1.68 -17.02 11.44
C MET A 312 -1.97 -18.41 10.89
N TYR A 313 -1.42 -19.43 11.54
CA TYR A 313 -1.69 -20.83 11.22
C TYR A 313 -2.67 -21.37 12.25
N VAL A 314 -3.89 -21.67 11.79
CA VAL A 314 -4.93 -22.27 12.63
C VAL A 314 -5.05 -23.74 12.24
N ARG A 315 -4.91 -24.64 13.21
CA ARG A 315 -5.11 -26.09 13.00
C ARG A 315 -6.58 -26.47 13.20
N TRP A 316 -7.14 -27.18 12.22
CA TRP A 316 -8.53 -27.61 12.13
C TRP A 316 -8.66 -28.87 11.24
N PRO A 317 -9.28 -30.00 11.59
CA PRO A 317 -10.32 -30.16 12.59
C PRO A 317 -9.81 -30.93 13.81
N GLY A 318 -10.37 -30.63 14.98
CA GLY A 318 -10.08 -31.39 16.20
C GLY A 318 -10.69 -30.79 17.47
N ASP A 319 -10.72 -29.46 17.53
CA ASP A 319 -11.20 -28.71 18.68
C ASP A 319 -12.37 -27.81 18.27
N HIS A 320 -13.45 -27.80 19.05
CA HIS A 320 -14.67 -27.01 18.77
C HIS A 320 -14.44 -25.48 18.68
N LEU A 321 -13.22 -25.02 19.00
CA LEU A 321 -12.75 -23.64 19.00
C LEU A 321 -11.22 -23.63 18.86
N SER A 322 -10.69 -22.99 17.83
CA SER A 322 -9.26 -22.68 17.72
C SER A 322 -9.10 -21.18 17.49
N VAL A 323 -8.21 -20.55 18.25
CA VAL A 323 -8.03 -19.09 18.20
C VAL A 323 -6.57 -18.74 18.29
N SER A 324 -6.18 -17.76 17.48
CA SER A 324 -4.84 -17.20 17.54
C SER A 324 -4.97 -15.69 17.74
N GLY A 325 -4.04 -15.13 18.51
CA GLY A 325 -3.88 -13.69 18.69
C GLY A 325 -2.64 -13.23 17.95
N ALA A 326 -2.74 -12.10 17.24
CA ALA A 326 -1.59 -11.42 16.67
C ALA A 326 -1.40 -10.07 17.38
N GLU A 327 -0.16 -9.78 17.77
CA GLU A 327 0.22 -8.41 18.10
C GLU A 327 0.28 -7.63 16.79
N VAL A 328 -0.46 -6.53 16.74
CA VAL A 328 -0.43 -5.63 15.59
C VAL A 328 0.49 -4.47 15.93
N GLU A 329 1.60 -4.38 15.20
CA GLU A 329 2.42 -3.17 15.21
C GLU A 329 1.67 -2.05 14.47
N THR A 330 1.47 -0.93 15.16
CA THR A 330 0.96 0.29 14.53
C THR A 330 2.12 1.24 14.26
N ALA A 331 2.22 1.75 13.04
CA ALA A 331 3.35 2.59 12.60
C ALA A 331 3.47 3.94 13.36
N ALA A 332 2.51 4.31 14.21
CA ALA A 332 2.40 5.64 14.80
C ALA A 332 2.61 5.71 16.32
N SER A 333 2.72 4.59 17.05
CA SER A 333 2.94 4.62 18.50
C SER A 333 3.67 3.37 19.02
N PRO A 334 4.99 3.44 19.21
CA PRO A 334 5.73 2.40 19.94
C PRO A 334 5.12 2.26 21.35
N GLY A 335 4.45 1.15 21.63
CA GLY A 335 3.91 0.82 22.95
C GLY A 335 2.37 0.69 23.06
N SER A 336 1.62 0.98 22.00
CA SER A 336 0.19 0.61 21.92
C SER A 336 0.03 -0.46 20.84
N ASN A 337 0.20 -1.73 21.21
CA ASN A 337 -0.07 -2.86 20.33
C ASN A 337 -1.56 -3.23 20.52
N PRO A 338 -2.48 -2.82 19.62
CA PRO A 338 -3.81 -3.37 19.65
C PRO A 338 -3.73 -4.88 19.36
N TYR A 339 -4.37 -5.68 20.21
CA TYR A 339 -4.41 -7.12 20.00
C TYR A 339 -5.54 -7.44 19.03
N PHE A 340 -5.25 -8.22 18.00
CA PHE A 340 -6.26 -8.76 17.10
C PHE A 340 -6.49 -10.23 17.41
N ALA A 341 -7.74 -10.61 17.68
CA ALA A 341 -8.12 -12.00 17.92
C ALA A 341 -8.90 -12.53 16.72
N ALA A 342 -8.50 -13.69 16.20
CA ALA A 342 -9.21 -14.39 15.13
C ALA A 342 -9.24 -15.90 15.38
N GLY A 343 -10.37 -16.54 15.10
CA GLY A 343 -10.55 -17.97 15.31
C GLY A 343 -11.66 -18.58 14.48
N VAL A 344 -11.75 -19.91 14.59
CA VAL A 344 -12.72 -20.75 13.90
C VAL A 344 -13.46 -21.62 14.90
N VAL A 345 -14.75 -21.84 14.64
CA VAL A 345 -15.61 -22.73 15.40
C VAL A 345 -16.44 -23.63 14.50
N ASP A 346 -16.96 -24.70 15.08
CA ASP A 346 -17.95 -25.56 14.44
C ASP A 346 -19.24 -24.81 14.07
N GLY A 347 -19.92 -25.28 13.03
CA GLY A 347 -21.21 -24.73 12.59
C GLY A 347 -22.37 -24.88 13.57
N GLY A 348 -22.20 -25.67 14.64
CA GLY A 348 -23.15 -25.79 15.75
C GLY A 348 -23.03 -24.70 16.81
N VAL A 349 -22.01 -23.84 16.73
CA VAL A 349 -21.80 -22.72 17.63
C VAL A 349 -22.67 -21.53 17.20
N ASP A 350 -23.41 -20.99 18.16
CA ASP A 350 -24.34 -19.88 17.96
C ASP A 350 -23.70 -18.52 18.29
N ARG A 351 -22.83 -18.49 19.33
CA ARG A 351 -22.16 -17.27 19.78
C ARG A 351 -20.76 -17.55 20.33
N VAL A 352 -19.86 -16.60 20.16
CA VAL A 352 -18.53 -16.57 20.78
C VAL A 352 -18.40 -15.33 21.67
N ARG A 353 -17.70 -15.48 22.79
CA ARG A 353 -17.31 -14.35 23.64
C ARG A 353 -15.83 -14.45 24.02
N LEU A 354 -15.17 -13.32 24.11
CA LEU A 354 -13.82 -13.21 24.65
C LEU A 354 -13.88 -12.67 26.07
N LYS A 355 -13.14 -13.30 26.98
CA LYS A 355 -12.89 -12.80 28.31
C LYS A 355 -11.58 -12.02 28.30
N ARG A 356 -11.67 -10.75 28.68
CA ARG A 356 -10.52 -9.84 28.79
C ARG A 356 -9.76 -10.07 30.09
N THR A 357 -8.53 -9.56 30.18
CA THR A 357 -7.72 -9.57 31.40
C THR A 357 -8.43 -8.92 32.61
N ASP A 358 -9.30 -7.95 32.38
CA ASP A 358 -10.14 -7.30 33.40
C ASP A 358 -11.36 -8.15 33.84
N GLY A 359 -11.53 -9.33 33.25
CA GLY A 359 -12.65 -10.24 33.51
C GLY A 359 -13.93 -9.91 32.75
N ALA A 360 -13.97 -8.81 31.98
CA ALA A 360 -15.13 -8.44 31.19
C ALA A 360 -15.33 -9.41 30.01
N MET A 361 -16.59 -9.72 29.74
CA MET A 361 -17.00 -10.59 28.64
C MET A 361 -17.43 -9.75 27.44
N MET A 362 -16.71 -9.89 26.33
CA MET A 362 -16.98 -9.19 25.07
C MET A 362 -17.60 -10.15 24.05
N PRO A 363 -18.78 -9.85 23.48
CA PRO A 363 -19.33 -10.64 22.38
C PRO A 363 -18.48 -10.47 21.12
N VAL A 364 -18.34 -11.55 20.35
CA VAL A 364 -17.65 -11.49 19.04
C VAL A 364 -18.60 -11.96 17.94
N PRO A 365 -18.73 -11.19 16.85
CA PRO A 365 -19.56 -11.60 15.72
C PRO A 365 -18.97 -12.84 15.05
N LEU A 366 -19.85 -13.79 14.76
CA LEU A 366 -19.53 -14.95 13.93
C LEU A 366 -19.87 -14.63 12.48
N GLY A 367 -18.89 -14.85 11.61
CA GLY A 367 -19.02 -14.78 10.17
C GLY A 367 -19.97 -15.84 9.61
N HIS A 368 -20.05 -15.85 8.28
CA HIS A 368 -20.89 -16.77 7.54
C HIS A 368 -20.43 -18.22 7.71
N LYS A 369 -21.35 -19.15 7.49
CA LYS A 369 -21.03 -20.57 7.48
C LYS A 369 -20.27 -20.91 6.20
N MET A 370 -19.08 -21.45 6.36
CA MET A 370 -18.21 -21.88 5.25
C MET A 370 -18.72 -23.19 4.62
N PRO A 371 -18.27 -23.55 3.41
CA PRO A 371 -18.69 -24.79 2.74
C PRO A 371 -18.43 -26.07 3.55
N ASP A 372 -17.37 -26.08 4.37
CA ASP A 372 -17.03 -27.17 5.29
C ASP A 372 -17.90 -27.18 6.57
N GLY A 373 -18.78 -26.19 6.72
CA GLY A 373 -19.70 -26.04 7.83
C GLY A 373 -19.16 -25.23 9.01
N THR A 374 -17.91 -24.78 8.98
CA THR A 374 -17.31 -23.95 10.03
C THR A 374 -17.81 -22.50 10.00
N ARG A 375 -17.54 -21.74 11.07
CA ARG A 375 -17.75 -20.30 11.13
C ARG A 375 -16.52 -19.63 11.73
N TRP A 376 -16.11 -18.52 11.14
CA TRP A 376 -14.97 -17.73 11.62
C TRP A 376 -15.44 -16.57 12.48
N PHE A 377 -14.61 -16.10 13.38
CA PHE A 377 -14.82 -14.86 14.13
C PHE A 377 -13.51 -14.09 14.23
N ALA A 378 -13.62 -12.77 14.35
CA ALA A 378 -12.48 -11.94 14.67
C ALA A 378 -12.92 -10.62 15.30
N THR A 379 -12.02 -9.95 15.99
CA THR A 379 -12.25 -8.63 16.59
C THR A 379 -10.94 -7.98 17.01
N TRP A 380 -10.97 -6.65 17.07
CA TRP A 380 -9.99 -5.86 17.80
C TRP A 380 -10.23 -5.93 19.30
N LEU A 381 -9.14 -5.82 20.04
CA LEU A 381 -9.13 -5.67 21.48
C LEU A 381 -8.48 -4.32 21.79
N ASP A 382 -9.24 -3.43 22.43
CA ASP A 382 -8.87 -2.03 22.74
C ASP A 382 -7.68 -1.92 23.70
N GLY A 383 -6.48 -2.33 23.28
CA GLY A 383 -5.25 -2.34 24.07
C GLY A 383 -5.25 -3.32 25.26
N THR A 384 -6.27 -4.17 25.39
CA THR A 384 -6.33 -5.21 26.43
C THR A 384 -6.21 -6.59 25.84
N ALA A 385 -5.30 -7.42 26.36
CA ALA A 385 -5.25 -8.82 25.97
C ALA A 385 -6.57 -9.55 26.33
N ALA A 386 -7.01 -10.44 25.45
CA ALA A 386 -7.97 -11.48 25.80
C ALA A 386 -7.20 -12.65 26.42
N VAL A 387 -7.78 -13.27 27.44
CA VAL A 387 -7.17 -14.41 28.14
C VAL A 387 -7.94 -15.71 27.91
N GLU A 388 -9.19 -15.63 27.45
CA GLU A 388 -10.02 -16.81 27.19
C GLU A 388 -11.06 -16.52 26.09
N ALA A 389 -11.29 -17.49 25.22
CA ALA A 389 -12.40 -17.52 24.28
C ALA A 389 -13.40 -18.61 24.66
N LEU A 390 -14.69 -18.28 24.61
CA LEU A 390 -15.79 -19.14 25.02
C LEU A 390 -16.81 -19.26 23.89
N ALA A 391 -17.06 -20.48 23.43
CA ALA A 391 -18.06 -20.79 22.41
C ALA A 391 -19.31 -21.39 23.05
N TYR A 392 -20.49 -20.95 22.60
CA TYR A 392 -21.77 -21.41 23.14
C TYR A 392 -22.69 -21.97 22.06
N ASP A 393 -23.46 -23.00 22.42
CA ASP A 393 -24.57 -23.50 21.60
C ASP A 393 -25.81 -22.58 21.68
N ALA A 394 -26.82 -22.88 20.85
CA ALA A 394 -28.09 -22.16 20.82
C ALA A 394 -28.89 -22.20 22.14
N ARG A 395 -28.54 -23.09 23.07
CA ARG A 395 -29.14 -23.17 24.42
C ARG A 395 -28.35 -22.34 25.44
N GLY A 396 -27.29 -21.67 25.00
CA GLY A 396 -26.42 -20.85 25.83
C GLY A 396 -25.43 -21.64 26.68
N ARG A 397 -25.23 -22.94 26.42
CA ARG A 397 -24.24 -23.76 27.12
C ARG A 397 -22.87 -23.58 26.49
N VAL A 398 -21.83 -23.49 27.32
CA VAL A 398 -20.44 -23.48 26.83
C VAL A 398 -20.13 -24.85 26.24
N VAL A 399 -19.77 -24.88 24.96
CA VAL A 399 -19.40 -26.11 24.23
C VAL A 399 -17.91 -26.20 23.95
N ALA A 400 -17.19 -25.07 24.02
CA ALA A 400 -15.74 -25.02 23.89
C ALA A 400 -15.17 -23.84 24.69
N ARG A 401 -13.91 -23.98 25.10
CA ARG A 401 -13.11 -22.92 25.72
C ARG A 401 -11.67 -23.03 25.26
N GLU A 402 -11.01 -21.90 25.06
CA GLU A 402 -9.60 -21.82 24.71
C GLU A 402 -8.97 -20.67 25.51
N SER A 403 -7.81 -20.89 26.12
CA SER A 403 -7.08 -19.86 26.87
C SER A 403 -5.85 -19.41 26.10
N TYR A 404 -5.47 -18.13 26.23
CA TYR A 404 -4.29 -17.52 25.58
C TYR A 404 -3.13 -17.30 26.54
#